data_AF-A0A6A5ZWK9-F1
#
_entry.id   AF-A0A6A5ZWK9-F1
#
_cell.length_a   1.000
_cell.length_b   1.000
_cell.length_c   1.000
_cell.angle_alpha   90.00
_cell.angle_beta   90.00
_cell.angle_gamma   90.00
#
_symmetry.space_group_name_H-M   'P 1'
#
loop_
_entity.id
_entity.type
_entity.pdbx_description
1 polymer ?
#
loop_
_entity_poly.entity_id
_entity_poly.type
_entity_poly.pdbx_seq_one_letter_code
_entity_poly.pdbx_strand_id
1 'polypeptide(L)'
;MAWFKRNKISLYQHPPYSPDLAPIENVWSLLKDRLDNRISTSLGVGASKASVEAFEGAIHKEWDLIPQQSIDNCILSMPRRYKAVIDAKGWYTKY
;
A
#
# COMPACT_ATOMS: atom_id res chain seq x y z
N MET A 1 -17.63 11.51 10.65
CA MET A 1 -18.71 10.52 10.46
C MET A 1 -19.86 10.99 9.57
N ALA A 2 -20.37 12.23 9.72
CA ALA A 2 -21.51 12.72 8.93
C ALA A 2 -21.33 12.58 7.40
N TRP A 3 -20.12 12.85 6.89
CA TRP A 3 -19.81 12.70 5.46
C TRP A 3 -19.94 11.24 4.98
N PHE A 4 -19.35 10.27 5.68
CA PHE A 4 -19.44 8.84 5.30
C PHE A 4 -20.88 8.33 5.34
N LYS A 5 -21.63 8.70 6.39
CA LYS A 5 -23.05 8.36 6.54
C LYS A 5 -23.88 8.92 5.38
N ARG A 6 -23.67 10.20 5.03
CA ARG A 6 -24.35 10.87 3.91
C ARG A 6 -24.04 10.22 2.56
N ASN A 7 -22.81 9.74 2.37
CA ASN A 7 -22.38 9.07 1.14
C ASN A 7 -22.59 7.55 1.15
N LYS A 8 -23.24 6.99 2.18
CA LYS A 8 -23.51 5.55 2.34
C LYS A 8 -22.24 4.68 2.27
N ILE A 9 -21.13 5.20 2.80
CA ILE A 9 -19.85 4.48 2.88
C ILE A 9 -19.76 3.80 4.24
N SER A 10 -19.66 2.48 4.23
CA SER A 10 -19.39 1.67 5.43
C SER A 10 -17.92 1.77 5.79
N LEU A 11 -17.64 2.12 7.04
CA LEU A 11 -16.27 2.15 7.55
C LEU A 11 -15.90 0.79 8.14
N TYR A 12 -14.73 0.29 7.76
CA TYR A 12 -14.12 -0.87 8.37
C TYR A 12 -13.42 -0.47 9.68
N GLN A 13 -13.63 -1.24 10.75
CA GLN A 13 -12.95 -1.03 12.03
C GLN A 13 -11.56 -1.65 11.96
N HIS A 14 -10.53 -0.81 11.87
CA HIS A 14 -9.15 -1.25 11.82
C HIS A 14 -8.49 -1.07 13.19
N PRO A 15 -7.86 -2.11 13.76
CA PRO A 15 -7.17 -2.00 15.04
C PRO A 15 -5.94 -1.08 14.96
N PRO A 16 -5.60 -0.34 16.02
CA PRO A 16 -4.42 0.52 16.03
C PRO A 16 -3.14 -0.32 15.89
N TYR A 17 -2.09 0.28 15.30
CA TYR A 17 -0.76 -0.32 15.14
C TYR A 17 -0.73 -1.69 14.43
N SER A 18 -1.69 -1.96 13.55
CA SER A 18 -1.81 -3.24 12.82
C SER A 18 -1.61 -3.08 11.31
N PRO A 19 -0.42 -2.62 10.86
CA PRO A 19 -0.14 -2.46 9.42
C PRO A 19 -0.22 -3.79 8.66
N ASP A 20 0.00 -4.91 9.35
CA ASP A 20 -0.16 -6.27 8.82
C ASP A 20 -1.60 -6.57 8.38
N LEU A 21 -2.59 -5.88 8.94
CA LEU A 21 -4.00 -5.92 8.53
C LEU A 21 -4.39 -4.83 7.51
N ALA A 22 -3.44 -4.06 6.98
CA ALA A 22 -3.68 -3.06 5.94
C ALA A 22 -3.12 -3.54 4.59
N PRO A 23 -3.96 -4.08 3.67
CA PRO A 23 -3.49 -4.61 2.38
C PRO A 23 -2.67 -3.65 1.54
N ILE A 24 -2.89 -2.35 1.70
CA ILE A 24 -2.19 -1.30 0.95
C ILE A 24 -0.70 -1.27 1.27
N GLU A 25 -0.27 -1.69 2.47
CA GLU A 25 1.15 -1.73 2.85
C GLU A 25 1.96 -2.65 1.93
N ASN A 26 1.38 -3.78 1.50
CA ASN A 26 2.06 -4.67 0.55
C ASN A 26 2.04 -4.12 -0.88
N VAL A 27 1.00 -3.35 -1.26
CA VAL A 27 0.99 -2.63 -2.54
C VAL A 27 2.05 -1.53 -2.54
N TRP A 28 2.24 -0.83 -1.43
CA TRP A 28 3.35 0.12 -1.27
C TRP A 28 4.72 -0.55 -1.31
N SER A 29 4.86 -1.75 -0.72
CA SER A 29 6.08 -2.54 -0.85
C SER A 29 6.37 -2.85 -2.32
N LEU A 30 5.37 -3.34 -3.06
CA LEU A 30 5.51 -3.63 -4.49
C LEU A 30 5.90 -2.38 -5.29
N LEU A 31 5.28 -1.23 -5.00
CA LEU A 31 5.62 0.03 -5.67
C LEU A 31 7.09 0.42 -5.42
N LYS A 32 7.55 0.33 -4.17
CA LYS A 32 8.94 0.62 -3.81
C LYS A 32 9.91 -0.32 -4.54
N ASP A 33 9.63 -1.62 -4.55
CA ASP A 33 10.45 -2.59 -5.27
C ASP A 33 10.54 -2.25 -6.77
N ARG A 34 9.44 -1.80 -7.37
CA ARG A 34 9.43 -1.36 -8.78
C ARG A 34 10.24 -0.08 -9.01
N LEU A 35 10.16 0.89 -8.09
CA LEU A 35 10.95 2.12 -8.15
C LEU A 35 12.44 1.84 -7.98
N ASP A 36 12.82 0.96 -7.05
CA ASP A 36 14.21 0.57 -6.80
C ASP A 36 14.85 -0.14 -8.01
N ASN A 37 14.04 -0.81 -8.83
CA ASN A 37 14.47 -1.44 -10.07
C ASN A 37 14.61 -0.47 -11.25
N ARG A 38 14.25 0.81 -11.10
CA ARG A 38 14.49 1.82 -12.13
C ARG A 38 15.95 2.28 -12.13
N ILE A 39 16.36 2.89 -13.24
CA ILE A 39 17.63 3.61 -13.28
C ILE A 39 17.54 4.80 -12.30
N SER A 40 18.44 4.85 -11.31
CA SER A 40 18.43 5.84 -10.23
C SER A 40 18.29 7.30 -10.72
N THR A 41 18.94 7.67 -11.83
CA THR A 41 18.87 9.04 -12.37
C THR A 41 17.49 9.41 -12.92
N SER A 42 16.64 8.43 -13.23
CA SER A 42 15.27 8.64 -13.70
C SER A 42 14.29 9.05 -12.60
N LEU A 43 14.70 8.94 -11.33
CA LEU A 43 13.89 9.30 -10.16
C LEU A 43 14.13 10.75 -9.70
N GLY A 44 15.01 11.50 -10.37
CA GLY A 44 15.47 12.80 -9.88
C GLY A 44 16.60 12.67 -8.86
N VAL A 45 17.38 13.73 -8.68
CA VAL A 45 18.54 13.76 -7.77
C VAL A 45 18.49 15.01 -6.90
N GLY A 46 18.38 14.81 -5.58
CA GLY A 46 18.28 15.88 -4.61
C GLY A 46 16.86 16.46 -4.50
N ALA A 47 16.72 17.56 -3.77
CA ALA A 47 15.41 18.14 -3.39
C ALA A 47 14.92 19.26 -4.32
N SER A 48 15.44 19.36 -5.55
CA SER A 48 14.96 20.38 -6.49
C SER A 48 13.52 20.09 -6.92
N LYS A 49 12.77 21.13 -7.28
CA LYS A 49 11.39 20.99 -7.78
C LYS A 49 11.31 20.00 -8.94
N ALA A 50 12.23 20.09 -9.89
CA ALA A 50 12.30 19.16 -11.03
C ALA A 50 12.57 17.71 -10.60
N SER A 51 13.36 17.49 -9.53
CA SER A 51 13.60 16.13 -9.00
C SER A 51 12.36 15.56 -8.31
N VAL A 52 11.62 16.38 -7.57
CA VAL A 52 10.35 15.97 -6.97
C VAL A 52 9.33 15.62 -8.06
N GLU A 53 9.18 16.46 -9.08
CA GLU A 53 8.29 16.21 -10.22
C GLU A 53 8.68 14.93 -10.99
N ALA A 54 9.97 14.66 -11.15
CA ALA A 54 10.45 13.42 -11.76
C ALA A 54 10.08 12.20 -10.91
N PHE A 55 10.25 12.29 -9.59
CA PHE A 55 9.90 11.21 -8.66
C PHE A 55 8.39 10.94 -8.59
N GLU A 56 7.57 12.00 -8.50
CA GLU A 56 6.11 11.89 -8.56
C GLU A 56 5.65 11.23 -9.87
N GLY A 57 6.21 11.67 -11.00
CA GLY A 57 5.93 11.08 -12.30
C GLY A 57 6.36 9.61 -12.39
N ALA A 58 7.44 9.22 -11.71
CA ALA A 58 7.86 7.83 -11.61
C ALA A 58 6.89 6.98 -10.79
N ILE A 59 6.43 7.50 -9.64
CA ILE A 59 5.42 6.86 -8.77
C ILE A 59 4.15 6.58 -9.58
N HIS A 60 3.61 7.58 -10.28
CA HIS A 60 2.39 7.39 -11.07
C HIS A 60 2.57 6.34 -12.16
N LYS A 61 3.68 6.40 -12.92
CA LYS A 61 3.96 5.41 -13.96
C LYS A 61 4.08 3.99 -13.40
N GLU A 62 4.80 3.80 -12.31
CA GLU A 62 4.96 2.46 -11.74
C GLU A 62 3.68 1.95 -11.07
N TRP A 63 2.89 2.83 -10.48
CA TRP A 63 1.57 2.50 -9.95
C TRP A 63 0.65 1.97 -11.04
N ASP A 64 0.57 2.65 -12.18
CA ASP A 64 -0.27 2.24 -13.32
C ASP A 64 0.17 0.90 -13.93
N LEU A 65 1.42 0.50 -13.72
CA LEU A 65 1.97 -0.78 -14.17
C LEU A 65 1.80 -1.91 -13.15
N ILE A 66 1.31 -1.64 -11.93
CA ILE A 66 0.99 -2.70 -10.97
C ILE A 66 -0.23 -3.47 -11.53
N PRO A 67 -0.09 -4.79 -11.78
CA PRO A 67 -1.22 -5.58 -12.26
C PRO A 67 -2.36 -5.55 -11.23
N GLN A 68 -3.60 -5.36 -11.69
CA GLN A 68 -4.79 -5.41 -10.83
C GLN A 68 -4.84 -6.71 -10.01
N GLN A 69 -4.43 -7.83 -10.61
CA GLN A 69 -4.33 -9.13 -9.94
C GLN A 69 -3.43 -9.08 -8.69
N SER A 70 -2.35 -8.31 -8.69
CA SER A 70 -1.46 -8.15 -7.52
C SER A 70 -2.19 -7.44 -6.37
N ILE A 71 -2.99 -6.43 -6.69
CA ILE A 71 -3.82 -5.69 -5.71
C ILE A 71 -4.92 -6.61 -5.18
N ASP A 72 -5.63 -7.31 -6.07
CA ASP A 72 -6.69 -8.24 -5.72
C ASP A 72 -6.16 -9.35 -4.80
N ASN A 73 -4.99 -9.90 -5.08
CA ASN A 73 -4.33 -10.90 -4.24
C ASN A 73 -4.04 -10.36 -2.82
N CYS A 74 -3.67 -9.08 -2.68
CA CYS A 74 -3.48 -8.45 -1.37
C CYS A 74 -4.81 -8.38 -0.61
N ILE A 75 -5.88 -7.95 -1.25
CA ILE A 75 -7.23 -7.87 -0.65
C ILE A 75 -7.73 -9.27 -0.26
N LEU A 76 -7.66 -10.22 -1.18
CA LEU A 76 -8.11 -11.61 -0.98
C LEU A 76 -7.29 -12.36 0.07
N SER A 77 -6.12 -11.84 0.46
CA SER A 77 -5.32 -12.41 1.55
C SER A 77 -5.87 -12.13 2.95
N MET A 78 -6.76 -11.14 3.12
CA MET A 78 -7.23 -10.67 4.43
C MET A 78 -7.76 -11.75 5.38
N PRO A 79 -8.58 -12.73 4.93
CA PRO A 79 -9.00 -13.83 5.80
C PRO A 79 -7.83 -14.60 6.42
N ARG A 80 -6.74 -14.81 5.68
CA ARG A 80 -5.53 -15.46 6.20
C ARG A 80 -4.78 -14.58 7.19
N ARG A 81 -4.76 -13.26 6.99
CA ARG A 81 -4.10 -12.31 7.90
C ARG A 81 -4.81 -12.22 9.24
N TYR A 82 -6.14 -12.13 9.24
CA TYR A 82 -6.93 -12.19 10.48
C TYR A 82 -6.68 -13.47 11.25
N LYS A 83 -6.66 -14.62 10.55
CA LYS A 83 -6.33 -15.89 11.16
C LYS A 83 -4.93 -15.87 11.79
N ALA A 84 -3.93 -15.33 11.09
CA ALA A 84 -2.58 -15.21 11.63
C ALA A 84 -2.53 -14.34 12.89
N VAL A 85 -3.26 -13.21 12.94
CA VAL A 85 -3.34 -12.36 14.14
C VAL A 85 -4.03 -13.09 15.30
N ILE A 86 -5.11 -13.84 15.02
CA ILE A 86 -5.80 -14.65 16.03
C ILE A 86 -4.86 -15.73 16.58
N ASP A 87 -4.17 -16.46 15.70
CA ASP A 87 -3.22 -17.51 16.06
C ASP A 87 -2.03 -16.92 16.87
N ALA A 88 -1.61 -15.69 16.54
CA ALA A 88 -0.61 -14.92 17.28
C ALA A 88 -1.14 -14.26 18.56
N LYS A 89 -2.42 -14.46 18.92
CA LYS A 89 -3.08 -13.84 20.09
C LYS A 89 -2.99 -12.30 20.09
N GLY A 90 -3.10 -11.69 18.92
CA GLY A 90 -3.04 -10.23 18.73
C GLY A 90 -1.63 -9.67 18.52
N TRP A 91 -0.59 -10.50 18.53
CA TRP A 91 0.78 -10.07 18.20
C TRP A 91 1.01 -9.95 16.69
N TYR A 92 2.13 -9.32 16.34
CA TYR A 92 2.57 -9.09 14.97
C TYR A 92 2.63 -10.37 14.15
N THR A 93 2.23 -10.26 12.88
CA THR A 93 2.33 -11.34 11.91
C THR A 93 3.39 -11.04 10.85
N LYS A 94 3.60 -11.98 9.93
CA LYS A 94 4.52 -11.80 8.80
C LYS A 94 4.00 -10.85 7.71
N TYR A 95 2.76 -10.38 7.83
CA TYR A 95 2.06 -9.66 6.78
C TYR A 95 2.36 -8.17 6.79
#